data_AF-A0A6J4K603-F1
#
_entry.id   AF-A0A6J4K603-F1
#
_cell.length_a   1.000
_cell.length_b   1.000
_cell.length_c   1.000
_cell.angle_alpha   90.00
_cell.angle_beta   90.00
_cell.angle_gamma   90.00
#
_symmetry.space_group_name_H-M   'P 1'
#
loop_
_entity.id
_entity.type
_entity.pdbx_description
1 polymer ?
#
loop_
_entity_poly.entity_id
_entity_poly.type
_entity_poly.pdbx_seq_one_letter_code
_entity_poly.pdbx_strand_id
1 'polypeptide(L)'
;MGFKIGLLGLGTVGTGTVQILLNPSQRHPLVQELELYRVGVRSLEKSRTVALPPSIITTDLDAIVTDPDIDIVVEVMGGLEPARTLILKAIAHGKHVVTANKAAIARYGAEIFTAAEKAGVYVLLEAAVGGGIPVIEPLKQSLCANRLHTVTGIINGTT
;
A
#
# COMPACT_ATOMS: atom_id res chain seq x y z
N MET A 1 15.35 -0.30 -15.28
CA MET A 1 15.58 0.75 -14.26
C MET A 1 14.39 0.62 -13.33
N GLY A 2 14.61 0.23 -12.08
CA GLY A 2 13.52 -0.27 -11.22
C GLY A 2 12.78 0.82 -10.45
N PHE A 3 11.55 0.52 -10.04
CA PHE A 3 10.79 1.35 -9.11
C PHE A 3 11.16 1.00 -7.67
N LYS A 4 11.37 2.02 -6.85
CA LYS A 4 11.70 1.92 -5.44
C LYS A 4 10.47 2.05 -4.56
N ILE A 5 10.37 1.14 -3.60
CA ILE A 5 9.24 1.02 -2.68
C ILE A 5 9.63 1.51 -1.29
N GLY A 6 8.82 2.43 -0.76
CA GLY A 6 8.74 2.77 0.66
C GLY A 6 7.57 2.06 1.32
N LEU A 7 7.84 1.13 2.24
CA LEU A 7 6.80 0.41 2.97
C LEU A 7 6.52 1.10 4.30
N LEU A 8 5.26 1.45 4.59
CA LEU A 8 4.81 1.94 5.88
C LEU A 8 4.06 0.83 6.61
N GLY A 9 4.65 0.33 7.69
CA GLY A 9 4.09 -0.74 8.49
C GLY A 9 4.68 -2.10 8.14
N LEU A 10 5.11 -2.83 9.18
CA LEU A 10 5.67 -4.17 9.06
C LEU A 10 4.96 -5.14 10.03
N GLY A 11 3.63 -5.09 10.02
CA GLY A 11 2.77 -6.09 10.68
C GLY A 11 2.60 -7.34 9.82
N THR A 12 1.51 -8.09 10.00
CA THR A 12 1.23 -9.32 9.22
C THR A 12 1.25 -9.08 7.71
N VAL A 13 0.49 -8.08 7.23
CA VAL A 13 0.40 -7.76 5.80
C VAL A 13 1.72 -7.23 5.25
N GLY A 14 2.36 -6.30 5.96
CA GLY A 14 3.66 -5.76 5.55
C GLY A 14 4.73 -6.85 5.47
N THR A 15 4.74 -7.78 6.43
CA THR A 15 5.65 -8.93 6.44
C THR A 15 5.43 -9.84 5.22
N GLY A 16 4.18 -10.20 4.92
CA GLY A 16 3.86 -11.00 3.72
C GLY A 16 4.26 -10.27 2.42
N THR A 17 4.03 -8.95 2.36
CA THR A 17 4.44 -8.11 1.22
C THR A 17 5.95 -8.18 1.02
N VAL A 18 6.73 -8.02 2.09
CA VAL A 18 8.19 -8.11 2.03
C VAL A 18 8.65 -9.51 1.61
N GLN A 19 8.03 -10.58 2.10
CA GLN A 19 8.39 -11.95 1.70
C GLN A 19 8.22 -12.19 0.20
N ILE A 20 7.10 -11.73 -0.37
CA ILE A 20 6.85 -11.81 -1.81
C ILE A 20 7.85 -10.96 -2.58
N LEU A 21 8.09 -9.72 -2.12
CA LEU A 21 9.08 -8.86 -2.74
C LEU A 21 10.47 -9.49 -2.67
N LEU A 22 10.93 -10.07 -1.57
CA LEU A 22 12.28 -10.63 -1.51
C LEU A 22 12.44 -11.98 -2.25
N ASN A 23 11.36 -12.58 -2.75
CA ASN A 23 11.41 -13.87 -3.43
C ASN A 23 11.03 -13.76 -4.92
N PRO A 24 12.01 -13.68 -5.84
CA PRO A 24 11.75 -13.53 -7.27
C PRO A 24 10.82 -14.60 -7.88
N SER A 25 10.84 -15.83 -7.35
CA SER A 25 9.96 -16.91 -7.85
C SER A 25 8.49 -16.71 -7.51
N GLN A 26 8.19 -15.89 -6.50
CA GLN A 26 6.82 -15.51 -6.12
C GLN A 26 6.36 -14.21 -6.78
N ARG A 27 7.27 -13.49 -7.46
CA ARG A 27 6.93 -12.26 -8.17
C ARG A 27 6.30 -12.61 -9.52
N HIS A 28 5.30 -11.82 -9.90
CA HIS A 28 4.86 -11.81 -11.29
C HIS A 28 6.04 -11.39 -12.20
N PRO A 29 6.22 -11.95 -13.40
CA PRO A 29 7.36 -11.60 -14.27
C PRO A 29 7.50 -10.10 -14.58
N LEU A 30 6.40 -9.36 -14.60
CA LEU A 30 6.40 -7.89 -14.77
C LEU A 30 6.90 -7.11 -13.54
N VAL A 31 7.13 -7.78 -12.41
CA VAL A 31 7.52 -7.21 -11.10
C VAL A 31 9.02 -7.38 -10.84
N GLN A 32 9.79 -7.83 -11.85
CA GLN A 32 11.25 -7.99 -11.75
C GLN A 32 11.99 -6.68 -11.44
N GLU A 33 11.36 -5.53 -11.69
CA GLU A 33 11.96 -4.22 -11.54
C GLU A 33 11.57 -3.50 -10.22
N LEU A 34 11.05 -4.20 -9.21
CA LEU A 34 10.74 -3.59 -7.91
C LEU A 34 11.88 -3.79 -6.88
N GLU A 35 12.28 -2.70 -6.24
CA GLU A 35 13.25 -2.64 -5.16
C GLU A 35 12.57 -2.24 -3.84
N LEU A 36 12.75 -3.02 -2.78
CA LEU A 36 12.36 -2.62 -1.43
C LEU A 36 13.43 -1.68 -0.85
N TYR A 37 13.15 -0.37 -0.85
CA TYR A 37 14.14 0.65 -0.55
C TYR A 37 14.13 1.09 0.93
N ARG A 38 12.95 1.34 1.50
CA ARG A 38 12.79 1.72 2.91
C ARG A 38 11.59 1.03 3.56
N VAL A 39 11.69 0.76 4.86
CA VAL A 39 10.65 0.13 5.67
C VAL A 39 10.45 0.92 6.96
N GLY A 40 9.29 1.55 7.07
CA GLY A 40 8.83 2.34 8.21
C GLY A 40 8.13 1.47 9.26
N VAL A 41 8.56 1.60 10.51
CA VAL A 41 8.01 0.85 11.65
C VAL A 41 7.83 1.75 12.86
N ARG A 42 6.93 1.39 13.79
CA ARG A 42 6.77 2.14 15.04
C ARG A 42 7.91 1.91 16.04
N SER A 43 8.50 0.72 16.06
CA SER A 43 9.57 0.35 16.99
C SER A 43 10.57 -0.59 16.32
N LEU A 44 11.86 -0.31 16.48
CA LEU A 44 12.95 -1.15 15.96
C LEU A 44 13.12 -2.44 16.78
N GLU A 45 12.72 -2.45 18.05
CA GLU A 45 12.94 -3.55 18.99
C GLU A 45 11.97 -4.72 18.80
N LYS A 46 10.86 -4.51 18.09
CA LYS A 46 9.86 -5.55 17.88
C LYS A 46 10.46 -6.69 17.05
N SER A 47 10.36 -7.92 17.57
CA SER A 47 10.78 -9.12 16.83
C SER A 47 10.00 -9.25 15.52
N ARG A 48 10.71 -9.60 14.45
CA ARG A 48 10.20 -9.74 13.08
C ARG A 48 10.54 -11.12 12.56
N THR A 49 9.63 -11.71 11.81
CA THR A 49 9.83 -13.01 11.17
C THR A 49 10.63 -12.93 9.87
N VAL A 50 10.93 -11.71 9.39
CA VAL A 50 11.70 -11.47 8.16
C VAL A 50 12.98 -10.73 8.50
N ALA A 51 14.09 -11.22 7.96
CA ALA A 51 15.39 -10.58 8.04
C ALA A 51 15.49 -9.47 6.98
N LEU A 52 15.71 -8.25 7.44
CA LEU A 52 15.95 -7.08 6.58
C LEU A 52 17.25 -6.41 7.04
N PRO A 53 18.04 -5.83 6.12
CA PRO A 53 19.17 -5.00 6.50
C PRO A 53 18.72 -3.89 7.45
N PRO A 54 19.39 -3.68 8.60
CA PRO A 54 19.02 -2.60 9.53
C PRO A 54 19.01 -1.22 8.87
N SER A 55 19.82 -1.03 7.83
CA SER A 55 19.96 0.23 7.08
C SER A 55 18.70 0.64 6.31
N ILE A 56 17.78 -0.27 6.01
CA ILE A 56 16.54 0.06 5.29
C ILE A 56 15.35 0.25 6.23
N ILE A 57 15.49 -0.13 7.51
CA ILE A 57 14.42 0.01 8.52
C ILE A 57 14.57 1.35 9.22
N THR A 58 13.47 2.10 9.35
CA THR A 58 13.45 3.38 10.05
C THR A 58 12.17 3.57 10.85
N THR A 59 12.23 4.39 11.89
CA THR A 59 11.06 4.91 12.62
C THR A 59 10.57 6.25 12.09
N ASP A 60 11.38 6.91 11.24
CA ASP A 60 11.01 8.15 10.58
C ASP A 60 10.15 7.84 9.33
N LEU A 61 8.84 7.81 9.53
CA LEU A 61 7.87 7.55 8.47
C LEU A 61 7.76 8.74 7.50
N ASP A 62 8.00 9.96 7.99
CA ASP A 62 7.97 11.17 7.19
C ASP A 62 9.10 11.16 6.17
N ALA A 63 10.29 10.72 6.56
CA ALA A 63 11.42 10.57 5.63
C ALA A 63 11.05 9.67 4.43
N ILE A 64 10.29 8.59 4.64
CA ILE A 64 9.88 7.67 3.56
C ILE A 64 8.95 8.36 2.56
N VAL A 65 7.93 9.08 3.04
CA VAL A 65 6.93 9.69 2.15
C VAL A 65 7.43 10.94 1.46
N THR A 66 8.57 11.50 1.87
CA THR A 66 9.20 12.67 1.25
C THR A 66 10.49 12.35 0.48
N ASP A 67 11.03 11.13 0.59
CA ASP A 67 12.28 10.73 -0.07
C ASP A 67 12.12 10.81 -1.61
N PRO A 68 12.89 11.64 -2.32
CA PRO A 68 12.78 11.76 -3.78
C PRO A 68 13.14 10.47 -4.52
N ASP A 69 13.89 9.56 -3.90
CA ASP A 69 14.23 8.26 -4.51
C ASP A 69 13.08 7.25 -4.44
N ILE A 70 12.01 7.50 -3.69
CA ILE A 70 10.88 6.58 -3.55
C ILE A 70 9.78 6.93 -4.54
N ASP A 71 9.47 5.98 -5.42
CA ASP A 71 8.41 6.12 -6.43
C ASP A 71 7.04 5.70 -5.90
N ILE A 72 7.00 4.64 -5.08
CA ILE A 72 5.78 3.99 -4.61
C ILE A 72 5.81 3.85 -3.09
N VAL A 73 4.76 4.35 -2.43
CA VAL A 73 4.53 4.14 -1.00
C VAL A 73 3.48 3.05 -0.80
N VAL A 74 3.82 2.00 -0.05
CA VAL A 74 2.89 0.94 0.35
C VAL A 74 2.48 1.17 1.80
N GLU A 75 1.21 1.50 2.06
CA GLU A 75 0.68 1.77 3.39
C GLU A 75 -0.13 0.60 3.94
N VAL A 76 0.37 -0.03 5.00
CA VAL A 76 -0.24 -1.20 5.67
C VAL A 76 -0.10 -1.12 7.18
N MET A 77 -0.10 0.09 7.75
CA MET A 77 -0.01 0.32 9.20
C MET A 77 -1.35 0.10 9.88
N GLY A 78 -2.45 0.41 9.20
CA GLY A 78 -3.78 0.45 9.77
C GLY A 78 -4.04 1.71 10.62
N GLY A 79 -5.28 1.88 11.07
CA GLY A 79 -5.72 3.06 11.80
C GLY A 79 -5.99 4.26 10.89
N LEU A 80 -6.38 5.40 11.48
CA LEU A 80 -6.70 6.62 10.74
C LEU A 80 -5.51 7.58 10.65
N GLU A 81 -4.89 7.88 11.79
CA GLU A 81 -3.67 8.69 11.89
C GLU A 81 -2.55 7.86 12.52
N PRO A 82 -1.29 8.01 12.06
CA PRO A 82 -0.82 8.96 11.06
C PRO A 82 -1.03 8.54 9.59
N ALA A 83 -1.79 7.45 9.32
CA ALA A 83 -1.92 6.87 7.99
C ALA A 83 -2.46 7.87 6.94
N ARG A 84 -3.55 8.58 7.23
CA ARG A 84 -4.10 9.61 6.34
C ARG A 84 -3.06 10.70 6.03
N THR A 85 -2.44 11.25 7.07
CA THR A 85 -1.44 12.32 6.91
C THR A 85 -0.29 11.87 6.01
N LEU A 86 0.23 10.66 6.22
CA LEU A 86 1.34 10.11 5.44
C LEU A 86 0.93 9.80 3.98
N ILE A 87 -0.28 9.29 3.75
CA ILE A 87 -0.80 9.07 2.39
C ILE A 87 -0.89 10.38 1.61
N LEU A 88 -1.52 11.41 2.20
CA LEU A 88 -1.66 12.72 1.55
C LEU A 88 -0.30 13.38 1.31
N LYS A 89 0.64 13.21 2.24
CA LYS A 89 2.00 13.73 2.10
C LYS A 89 2.77 13.02 0.97
N ALA A 90 2.65 11.70 0.85
CA ALA A 90 3.24 10.93 -0.23
C ALA A 90 2.69 11.40 -1.60
N ILE A 91 1.38 11.57 -1.70
CA ILE A 91 0.71 12.10 -2.90
C ILE A 91 1.23 13.50 -3.25
N ALA A 92 1.36 14.38 -2.26
CA ALA A 92 1.91 15.73 -2.47
C ALA A 92 3.38 15.73 -2.95
N HIS A 93 4.13 14.65 -2.70
CA HIS A 93 5.49 14.45 -3.19
C HIS A 93 5.54 13.59 -4.47
N GLY A 94 4.41 13.48 -5.19
CA GLY A 94 4.34 12.81 -6.50
C GLY A 94 4.47 11.29 -6.43
N LYS A 95 4.22 10.67 -5.28
CA LYS A 95 4.37 9.22 -5.10
C LYS A 95 3.07 8.49 -5.39
N HIS A 96 3.15 7.36 -6.06
CA HIS A 96 2.03 6.42 -6.13
C HIS A 96 1.82 5.78 -4.76
N VAL A 97 0.58 5.47 -4.41
CA VAL A 97 0.23 4.85 -3.12
C VAL A 97 -0.52 3.54 -3.36
N VAL A 98 -0.12 2.50 -2.64
CA VAL A 98 -0.88 1.24 -2.52
C VAL A 98 -1.22 1.05 -1.05
N THR A 99 -2.48 0.80 -0.70
CA THR A 99 -2.89 0.63 0.71
C THR A 99 -3.82 -0.56 0.93
N ALA A 100 -3.69 -1.20 2.09
CA ALA A 100 -4.65 -2.20 2.58
C ALA A 100 -5.56 -1.63 3.70
N ASN A 101 -5.47 -0.32 3.98
CA ASN A 101 -6.11 0.29 5.13
C ASN A 101 -7.57 0.69 4.83
N LYS A 102 -8.46 -0.28 5.01
CA LYS A 102 -9.91 -0.09 4.85
C LYS A 102 -10.48 1.06 5.68
N ALA A 103 -9.96 1.31 6.88
CA ALA A 103 -10.49 2.35 7.76
C ALA A 103 -10.18 3.75 7.22
N ALA A 104 -8.94 3.98 6.78
CA ALA A 104 -8.53 5.25 6.17
C ALA A 104 -9.28 5.51 4.85
N ILE A 105 -9.38 4.51 3.97
CA ILE A 105 -10.10 4.65 2.69
C ILE A 105 -11.60 4.87 2.90
N ALA A 106 -12.24 4.13 3.82
CA ALA A 106 -13.67 4.32 4.09
C ALA A 106 -13.98 5.71 4.67
N ARG A 107 -13.07 6.27 5.49
CA ARG A 107 -13.29 7.57 6.15
C ARG A 107 -12.86 8.75 5.29
N TYR A 108 -11.78 8.62 4.53
CA TYR A 108 -11.09 9.74 3.86
C TYR A 108 -10.83 9.50 2.37
N GLY A 109 -11.40 8.44 1.78
CA GLY A 109 -11.17 8.08 0.38
C GLY A 109 -11.42 9.24 -0.59
N ALA A 110 -12.52 9.99 -0.44
CA ALA A 110 -12.83 11.12 -1.31
C ALA A 110 -11.71 12.18 -1.34
N GLU A 111 -11.17 12.52 -0.16
CA GLU A 111 -10.03 13.45 -0.04
C GLU A 111 -8.78 12.89 -0.70
N ILE A 112 -8.45 11.63 -0.39
CA ILE A 112 -7.25 10.94 -0.89
C ILE A 112 -7.27 10.84 -2.42
N PHE A 113 -8.39 10.40 -3.02
CA PHE A 113 -8.49 10.27 -4.48
C PHE A 113 -8.49 11.61 -5.19
N THR A 114 -9.14 12.64 -4.61
CA THR A 114 -9.10 13.99 -5.16
C THR A 114 -7.67 14.54 -5.15
N ALA A 115 -6.92 14.32 -4.07
CA ALA A 115 -5.52 14.72 -4.00
C ALA A 115 -4.66 13.97 -5.03
N ALA A 116 -4.88 12.66 -5.18
CA ALA A 116 -4.16 11.83 -6.13
C ALA A 116 -4.40 12.24 -7.58
N GLU A 117 -5.65 12.52 -7.94
CA GLU A 117 -6.03 13.02 -9.26
C GLU A 117 -5.33 14.35 -9.57
N LYS A 118 -5.34 15.30 -8.62
CA LYS A 118 -4.65 16.59 -8.77
C LYS A 118 -3.14 16.46 -8.93
N ALA A 119 -2.53 15.49 -8.23
CA ALA A 119 -1.10 15.24 -8.31
C ALA A 119 -0.69 14.37 -9.52
N GLY A 120 -1.66 13.81 -10.26
CA GLY A 120 -1.38 12.91 -11.39
C GLY A 120 -0.81 11.56 -10.97
N VAL A 121 -1.09 11.11 -9.73
CA VAL A 121 -0.60 9.83 -9.20
C VAL A 121 -1.73 8.83 -8.98
N TYR A 122 -1.37 7.57 -8.75
CA TYR A 122 -2.32 6.49 -8.52
C TYR A 122 -2.42 6.17 -7.03
N VAL A 123 -3.65 5.90 -6.57
CA VAL A 123 -3.92 5.30 -5.26
C VAL A 123 -4.69 4.00 -5.49
N LEU A 124 -4.06 2.87 -5.18
CA LEU A 124 -4.62 1.52 -5.33
C LEU A 124 -4.95 0.90 -3.97
N LEU A 125 -6.04 0.14 -3.89
CA LEU A 125 -6.60 -0.34 -2.61
C LEU A 125 -7.18 -1.76 -2.62
N GLU A 126 -6.78 -2.59 -3.57
CA GLU A 126 -7.36 -3.94 -3.74
C GLU A 126 -7.38 -4.73 -2.40
N ALA A 127 -6.26 -4.73 -1.69
CA ALA A 127 -6.12 -5.43 -0.41
C ALA A 127 -7.02 -4.91 0.73
N ALA A 128 -7.69 -3.77 0.56
CA ALA A 128 -8.63 -3.24 1.55
C ALA A 128 -10.00 -3.92 1.51
N VAL A 129 -10.34 -4.64 0.42
CA VAL A 129 -11.66 -5.27 0.20
C VAL A 129 -11.48 -6.71 -0.24
N GLY A 130 -12.08 -7.69 0.44
CA GLY A 130 -12.01 -9.09 0.03
C GLY A 130 -10.65 -9.77 0.19
N GLY A 131 -9.67 -9.10 0.81
CA GLY A 131 -8.35 -9.65 1.08
C GLY A 131 -7.56 -9.89 -0.21
N GLY A 132 -7.33 -11.15 -0.56
CA GLY A 132 -6.65 -11.54 -1.80
C GLY A 132 -7.58 -11.78 -2.99
N ILE A 133 -8.90 -11.67 -2.81
CA ILE A 133 -9.87 -11.81 -3.90
C ILE A 133 -9.88 -10.50 -4.70
N PRO A 134 -9.61 -10.51 -6.02
CA PRO A 134 -9.69 -9.29 -6.82
C PRO A 134 -11.16 -8.86 -6.93
N VAL A 135 -11.49 -7.70 -6.35
CA VAL A 135 -12.84 -7.13 -6.35
C VAL A 135 -12.84 -5.75 -7.00
N ILE A 136 -11.89 -4.89 -6.64
CA ILE A 136 -11.83 -3.50 -7.10
C ILE A 136 -11.46 -3.43 -8.59
N GLU A 137 -10.43 -4.14 -9.02
CA GLU A 137 -10.00 -4.15 -10.43
C GLU A 137 -11.10 -4.67 -11.37
N PRO A 138 -11.75 -5.83 -11.14
CA PRO A 138 -12.85 -6.28 -12.00
C PRO A 138 -14.01 -5.28 -12.08
N LEU A 139 -14.37 -4.63 -10.97
CA LEU A 139 -15.44 -3.63 -10.94
C LEU A 139 -15.05 -2.36 -11.71
N LYS A 140 -13.78 -1.95 -11.65
CA LYS A 140 -13.29 -0.74 -12.32
C LYS A 140 -12.99 -0.93 -13.80
N GLN A 141 -12.43 -2.09 -14.18
CA GLN A 141 -11.87 -2.30 -15.50
C GLN A 141 -12.69 -3.32 -16.30
N SER A 142 -12.81 -4.56 -15.81
CA SER A 142 -13.46 -5.64 -16.56
C SER A 142 -14.95 -5.40 -16.77
N LEU A 143 -15.62 -4.80 -15.80
CA LEU A 143 -17.06 -4.52 -15.83
C LEU A 143 -17.38 -3.05 -16.17
N CYS A 144 -16.41 -2.26 -16.64
CA CYS A 144 -16.60 -0.83 -16.89
C CYS A 144 -17.72 -0.50 -17.90
N ALA A 145 -18.01 -1.42 -18.83
CA ALA A 145 -19.09 -1.27 -19.82
C ALA A 145 -20.48 -1.68 -19.29
N ASN A 146 -20.55 -2.24 -18.08
CA ASN A 146 -21.78 -2.78 -17.51
C ASN A 146 -22.36 -1.82 -16.46
N ARG A 147 -23.68 -1.78 -16.38
CA ARG A 147 -24.38 -1.12 -15.28
C ARG A 147 -24.57 -2.10 -14.13
N LEU A 148 -23.83 -1.88 -13.04
CA LEU A 148 -23.96 -2.68 -11.84
C LEU A 148 -25.21 -2.24 -11.04
N HIS A 149 -26.13 -3.18 -10.82
CA HIS A 149 -27.34 -2.94 -10.05
C HIS A 149 -27.17 -3.23 -8.56
N THR A 150 -26.47 -4.31 -8.23
CA THR A 150 -26.30 -4.79 -6.85
C THR A 150 -24.94 -5.47 -6.72
N VAL A 151 -24.29 -5.28 -5.57
CA VAL A 151 -23.11 -6.03 -5.13
C VAL A 151 -23.40 -6.58 -3.74
N THR A 152 -23.37 -7.91 -3.60
CA THR A 152 -23.61 -8.61 -2.34
C THR A 152 -22.45 -9.56 -2.08
N GLY A 153 -21.92 -9.59 -0.86
CA GLY A 153 -20.84 -10.49 -0.51
C GLY A 153 -20.59 -10.61 1.00
N ILE A 154 -20.04 -11.75 1.42
CA ILE A 154 -19.52 -11.98 2.76
C ILE A 154 -18.06 -11.56 2.75
N ILE A 155 -17.75 -10.46 3.41
CA ILE A 155 -16.42 -9.80 3.33
C ILE A 155 -15.68 -9.77 4.67
N ASN A 156 -16.17 -10.51 5.67
CA ASN A 156 -15.56 -10.63 6.98
C ASN A 156 -15.54 -12.09 7.44
N GLY A 157 -14.34 -12.62 7.73
CA GLY A 157 -14.14 -14.00 8.14
C GLY A 157 -14.23 -14.25 9.66
N THR A 158 -14.42 -13.21 10.48
CA THR A 158 -14.49 -13.36 11.95
C THR A 158 -15.89 -13.19 12.53
N THR A 159 -16.88 -12.87 11.70
CA THR A 159 -18.30 -12.72 12.07
C THR A 159 -19.05 -14.03 12.00
#